data_AF-A0A6L9S6C2-F1
#
_entry.id   AF-A0A6L9S6C2-F1
#
_cell.length_a   1.000
_cell.length_b   1.000
_cell.length_c   1.000
_cell.angle_alpha   90.00
_cell.angle_beta   90.00
_cell.angle_gamma   90.00
#
_symmetry.space_group_name_H-M   'P 1'
#
loop_
_entity.id
_entity.type
_entity.pdbx_description
1 polymer ?
#
loop_
_entity_poly.entity_id
_entity_poly.type
_entity_poly.pdbx_seq_one_letter_code
_entity_poly.pdbx_strand_id
1 'polypeptide(L)'
;MWPRLLAGTGAAALAAGSAFFLLGGADGSSDENVSARGKVVATGVSLPLTVPPSPAESENVEALQAEAQPPSDELELVLSAPEKASDWDAVPFEASWHVAEGGPVNGPVDLQRVEGESWESVTELNLADGEGTADVKVDETGIYRLAYGGSEAVDQAASNDVTVVSGDLLQSRITATASPIDDETAEVIATWTTPAGVAIMGDLELQRRTDDMWETVETVTTGSDSTAEVEVEAEVGTKFRFVYSGGNRFDEVKSDVAIVLGEDVETIPVSTCSTGVEIDNLAYGAACHYTPVGVGTFVVAHDYLGNAWWNAMPMGTMVELEGEQAGLYEVVNREIAPGRGSALGPASNWTCGDECDVILQTCQGSNTGFTWLRKVA
;
A
#
# COMPACT_ATOMS: atom_id res chain seq x y z
N MET A 1 25.47 28.35 48.42
CA MET A 1 25.72 27.84 49.78
C MET A 1 24.87 26.59 49.94
N TRP A 2 25.52 25.44 50.06
CA TRP A 2 24.91 24.09 50.17
C TRP A 2 24.15 23.92 51.50
N PRO A 3 23.24 22.93 51.62
CA PRO A 3 23.69 21.59 52.06
C PRO A 3 23.15 20.41 51.22
N ARG A 4 23.99 19.38 51.16
CA ARG A 4 23.70 17.98 50.77
C ARG A 4 23.33 17.17 52.02
N LEU A 5 22.44 16.18 51.89
CA LEU A 5 22.22 15.01 52.78
C LEU A 5 21.51 13.94 51.92
N LEU A 6 22.18 12.88 51.44
CA LEU A 6 22.37 11.54 52.03
C LEU A 6 21.07 10.77 52.34
N ALA A 7 20.70 9.84 51.45
CA ALA A 7 19.91 8.63 51.69
C ALA A 7 20.64 7.50 50.94
N GLY A 8 20.93 6.32 51.46
CA GLY A 8 20.29 5.56 52.53
C GLY A 8 20.03 4.17 51.95
N THR A 9 21.05 3.32 51.91
CA THR A 9 21.00 1.95 51.39
C THR A 9 20.11 1.09 52.29
N GLY A 10 18.93 0.70 51.79
CA GLY A 10 18.03 -0.24 52.44
C GLY A 10 18.20 -1.65 51.86
N ALA A 11 18.65 -2.59 52.68
CA ALA A 11 18.71 -4.01 52.35
C ALA A 11 17.31 -4.63 52.43
N ALA A 12 16.88 -5.32 51.37
CA ALA A 12 15.67 -6.13 51.38
C ALA A 12 15.94 -7.48 52.07
N ALA A 13 15.13 -7.78 53.09
CA ALA A 13 15.11 -9.07 53.77
C ALA A 13 14.13 -10.01 53.05
N LEU A 14 14.64 -11.10 52.47
CA LEU A 14 13.83 -12.21 51.98
C LEU A 14 13.42 -13.11 53.16
N ALA A 15 12.14 -13.05 53.53
CA ALA A 15 11.54 -13.98 54.48
C ALA A 15 11.01 -15.22 53.73
N ALA A 16 11.78 -16.31 53.75
CA ALA A 16 11.31 -17.60 53.26
C ALA A 16 10.53 -18.33 54.36
N GLY A 17 9.20 -18.38 54.23
CA GLY A 17 8.34 -19.22 55.06
C GLY A 17 8.28 -20.65 54.51
N SER A 18 8.83 -21.62 55.23
CA SER A 18 8.69 -23.05 54.92
C SER A 18 7.63 -23.67 55.84
N ALA A 19 6.53 -24.16 55.28
CA ALA A 19 5.55 -24.96 56.02
C ALA A 19 5.95 -26.45 55.91
N PHE A 20 6.39 -27.04 57.03
CA PHE A 20 6.60 -28.48 57.17
C PHE A 20 5.32 -29.14 57.72
N PHE A 21 4.72 -30.05 56.96
CA PHE A 21 3.72 -30.98 57.49
C PHE A 21 4.43 -32.24 58.00
N LEU A 22 4.45 -32.43 59.32
CA LEU A 22 4.83 -33.68 59.99
C LEU A 22 3.56 -34.51 60.24
N LEU A 23 3.36 -35.57 59.45
CA LEU A 23 2.43 -36.66 59.75
C LEU A 23 3.21 -37.81 60.37
N GLY A 24 2.84 -38.19 61.58
CA GLY A 24 3.48 -39.25 62.37
C GLY A 24 2.94 -40.66 62.06
N GLY A 25 3.76 -41.66 62.42
CA GLY A 25 3.39 -43.07 62.49
C GLY A 25 4.54 -43.89 63.08
N ALA A 26 4.31 -44.54 64.21
CA ALA A 26 5.27 -45.31 64.99
C ALA A 26 5.50 -46.73 64.43
N ASP A 27 6.73 -47.27 64.56
CA ASP A 27 7.11 -48.43 65.39
C ASP A 27 8.47 -49.02 64.95
N GLY A 28 9.30 -49.42 65.92
CA GLY A 28 10.25 -50.53 65.76
C GLY A 28 11.68 -50.27 65.26
N SER A 29 12.61 -50.23 66.22
CA SER A 29 13.96 -50.87 66.22
C SER A 29 14.96 -50.69 65.05
N SER A 30 16.12 -50.14 65.45
CA SER A 30 17.53 -50.47 65.06
C SER A 30 18.06 -50.18 63.65
N ASP A 31 19.01 -49.24 63.62
CA ASP A 31 20.21 -49.13 62.78
C ASP A 31 20.09 -49.39 61.27
N GLU A 32 19.61 -48.39 60.53
CA GLU A 32 20.07 -48.15 59.15
C GLU A 32 20.18 -46.64 58.88
N ASN A 33 21.29 -46.23 58.27
CA ASN A 33 21.55 -44.87 57.82
C ASN A 33 20.65 -44.56 56.60
N VAL A 34 19.38 -44.21 56.85
CA VAL A 34 18.45 -43.84 55.78
C VAL A 34 18.71 -42.37 55.39
N SER A 35 19.47 -42.20 54.32
CA SER A 35 19.50 -40.94 53.56
C SER A 35 18.10 -40.69 52.98
N ALA A 36 17.31 -39.85 53.63
CA ALA A 36 16.07 -39.34 53.07
C ALA A 36 16.42 -38.42 51.87
N ARG A 37 16.42 -38.97 50.66
CA ARG A 37 16.37 -38.17 49.43
C ARG A 37 14.95 -37.61 49.30
N GLY A 38 14.72 -36.44 49.88
CA GLY A 38 13.55 -35.64 49.55
C GLY A 38 13.61 -35.30 48.06
N LYS A 39 12.75 -35.93 47.25
CA LYS A 39 12.50 -35.48 45.88
C LYS A 39 11.68 -34.20 45.98
N VAL A 40 12.34 -33.05 45.83
CA VAL A 40 11.64 -31.78 45.61
C VAL A 40 10.97 -31.90 44.25
N VAL A 41 9.69 -32.26 44.25
CA VAL A 41 8.83 -32.03 43.09
C VAL A 41 8.42 -30.57 43.22
N ALA A 42 9.16 -29.68 42.55
CA ALA A 42 8.65 -28.36 42.29
C ALA A 42 7.42 -28.54 41.40
N THR A 43 6.23 -28.58 41.99
CA THR A 43 5.02 -28.23 41.26
C THR A 43 5.26 -26.81 40.77
N GLY A 44 5.61 -26.68 39.49
CA GLY A 44 5.89 -25.40 38.84
C GLY A 44 4.63 -24.55 38.86
N VAL A 45 4.45 -23.82 39.95
CA VAL A 45 3.54 -22.69 40.00
C VAL A 45 4.33 -21.56 39.36
N SER A 46 4.11 -21.33 38.07
CA SER A 46 4.59 -20.11 37.41
C SER A 46 3.96 -18.94 38.15
N LEU A 47 4.79 -18.18 38.86
CA LEU A 47 4.33 -16.99 39.57
C LEU A 47 4.05 -15.90 38.54
N PRO A 48 2.94 -15.15 38.68
CA PRO A 48 2.65 -14.04 37.77
C PRO A 48 3.80 -13.03 37.80
N LEU A 49 4.27 -12.63 36.63
CA LEU A 49 5.28 -11.59 36.49
C LEU A 49 4.57 -10.23 36.56
N THR A 50 5.10 -9.26 37.30
CA THR A 50 4.52 -7.91 37.35
C THR A 50 5.50 -6.92 36.74
N VAL A 51 5.05 -6.19 35.73
CA VAL A 51 5.86 -5.21 35.01
C VAL A 51 5.43 -3.77 35.36
N PRO A 52 6.37 -2.81 35.39
CA PRO A 52 6.04 -1.40 35.56
C PRO A 52 5.41 -0.82 34.28
N PRO A 53 4.71 0.33 34.37
CA PRO A 53 4.32 1.11 33.20
C PRO A 53 5.52 1.43 32.31
N SER A 54 5.38 1.10 31.03
CA SER A 54 6.36 1.41 30.00
C SER A 54 5.62 1.78 28.72
N PRO A 55 5.32 3.08 28.53
CA PRO A 55 4.62 3.52 27.33
C PRO A 55 5.42 3.14 26.09
N ALA A 56 4.75 2.56 25.10
CA ALA A 56 5.36 2.33 23.82
C ALA A 56 5.55 3.69 23.11
N GLU A 57 6.71 3.89 22.50
CA GLU A 57 6.93 5.07 21.67
C GLU A 57 6.02 4.99 20.42
N SER A 58 5.67 6.15 19.86
CA SER A 58 5.04 6.19 18.54
C SER A 58 6.08 5.73 17.52
N GLU A 59 5.71 4.72 16.74
CA GLU A 59 6.54 4.09 15.72
C GLU A 59 5.86 4.23 14.36
N ASN A 60 6.66 4.26 13.30
CA ASN A 60 6.09 4.18 11.96
C ASN A 60 5.42 2.82 11.77
N VAL A 61 4.28 2.82 11.08
CA VAL A 61 3.58 1.60 10.71
C VAL A 61 4.41 0.89 9.64
N GLU A 62 4.70 -0.39 9.90
CA GLU A 62 5.28 -1.28 8.89
C GLU A 62 4.22 -1.65 7.82
N ALA A 63 4.49 -2.66 7.00
CA ALA A 63 3.51 -3.09 6.02
C ALA A 63 2.28 -3.75 6.69
N LEU A 64 1.10 -3.28 6.33
CA LEU A 64 -0.17 -3.81 6.81
C LEU A 64 -0.59 -5.00 5.95
N GLN A 65 -1.09 -6.05 6.59
CA GLN A 65 -1.73 -7.15 5.87
C GLN A 65 -3.12 -6.71 5.37
N ALA A 66 -3.42 -6.99 4.11
CA ALA A 66 -4.71 -6.71 3.48
C ALA A 66 -5.88 -7.41 4.18
N GLU A 67 -5.62 -8.65 4.64
CA GLU A 67 -6.57 -9.45 5.41
C GLU A 67 -6.11 -9.54 6.87
N ALA A 68 -7.08 -9.57 7.79
CA ALA A 68 -6.77 -9.83 9.18
C ALA A 68 -6.20 -11.24 9.38
N GLN A 69 -5.01 -11.31 9.97
CA GLN A 69 -4.40 -12.58 10.34
C GLN A 69 -4.87 -13.00 11.72
N PRO A 70 -5.17 -14.29 11.94
CA PRO A 70 -5.36 -14.79 13.29
C PRO A 70 -4.06 -14.60 14.09
N PRO A 71 -4.14 -14.40 15.41
CA PRO A 71 -2.94 -14.32 16.24
C PRO A 71 -2.13 -15.61 16.11
N SER A 72 -0.80 -15.48 15.99
CA SER A 72 0.11 -16.64 16.01
C SER A 72 0.19 -17.19 17.44
N ASP A 73 0.26 -18.52 17.57
CA ASP A 73 0.51 -19.19 18.85
C ASP A 73 1.88 -18.82 19.47
N GLU A 74 2.77 -18.20 18.69
CA GLU A 74 4.08 -17.71 19.13
C GLU A 74 4.00 -16.31 19.78
N LEU A 75 2.90 -15.59 19.62
CA LEU A 75 2.73 -14.27 20.23
C LEU A 75 2.44 -14.40 21.72
N GLU A 76 3.30 -13.77 22.52
CA GLU A 76 3.13 -13.70 23.96
C GLU A 76 2.02 -12.71 24.36
N LEU A 77 1.90 -11.60 23.63
CA LEU A 77 0.89 -10.56 23.79
C LEU A 77 -0.13 -10.64 22.65
N VAL A 78 -1.41 -10.80 22.99
CA VAL A 78 -2.49 -10.99 22.01
C VAL A 78 -3.60 -9.97 22.26
N LEU A 79 -4.13 -9.41 21.18
CA LEU A 79 -5.26 -8.50 21.17
C LEU A 79 -6.45 -9.15 20.47
N SER A 80 -7.63 -9.00 21.06
CA SER A 80 -8.90 -9.39 20.46
C SER A 80 -9.91 -8.25 20.58
N ALA A 81 -10.76 -8.09 19.57
CA ALA A 81 -11.93 -7.20 19.61
C ALA A 81 -13.00 -7.70 18.62
N PRO A 82 -14.27 -7.30 18.81
CA PRO A 82 -15.29 -7.52 17.79
C PRO A 82 -14.92 -6.85 16.46
N GLU A 83 -15.16 -7.55 15.35
CA GLU A 83 -14.88 -7.02 14.00
C GLU A 83 -15.73 -5.79 13.64
N LYS A 84 -16.89 -5.60 14.29
CA LYS A 84 -17.86 -4.53 13.98
C LYS A 84 -18.19 -3.70 15.22
N ALA A 85 -18.06 -2.38 15.08
CA ALA A 85 -18.39 -1.41 16.13
C ALA A 85 -19.89 -1.03 16.17
N SER A 86 -20.64 -1.21 15.08
CA SER A 86 -21.98 -0.62 14.90
C SER A 86 -23.03 -0.99 15.96
N ASP A 87 -22.81 -2.07 16.69
CA ASP A 87 -23.71 -2.57 17.73
C ASP A 87 -23.30 -2.13 19.15
N TRP A 88 -22.29 -1.27 19.26
CA TRP A 88 -21.63 -0.93 20.51
C TRP A 88 -21.52 0.59 20.70
N ASP A 89 -21.90 1.08 21.89
CA ASP A 89 -21.59 2.46 22.29
C ASP A 89 -20.07 2.64 22.53
N ALA A 90 -19.43 1.56 22.97
CA ALA A 90 -17.98 1.41 23.10
C ALA A 90 -17.62 -0.06 22.84
N VAL A 91 -16.56 -0.29 22.05
CA VAL A 91 -16.10 -1.61 21.64
C VAL A 91 -15.17 -2.18 22.71
N PRO A 92 -15.42 -3.41 23.19
CA PRO A 92 -14.53 -4.07 24.13
C PRO A 92 -13.28 -4.57 23.40
N PHE A 93 -12.11 -4.08 23.82
CA PHE A 93 -10.81 -4.64 23.47
C PHE A 93 -10.34 -5.52 24.62
N GLU A 94 -9.96 -6.75 24.31
CA GLU A 94 -9.48 -7.76 25.24
C GLU A 94 -8.02 -8.08 24.96
N ALA A 95 -7.24 -8.21 26.02
CA ALA A 95 -5.80 -8.43 25.96
C ALA A 95 -5.43 -9.64 26.82
N SER A 96 -4.57 -10.51 26.28
CA SER A 96 -3.94 -11.59 27.04
C SER A 96 -2.42 -11.53 26.88
N TRP A 97 -1.66 -11.69 27.95
CA TRP A 97 -0.19 -11.66 27.94
C TRP A 97 0.45 -12.77 28.78
N HIS A 98 1.17 -13.66 28.10
CA HIS A 98 1.87 -14.79 28.69
C HIS A 98 3.29 -14.90 28.14
N VAL A 99 4.28 -14.98 29.02
CA VAL A 99 5.66 -15.31 28.59
C VAL A 99 5.80 -16.82 28.43
N ALA A 100 6.50 -17.27 27.38
CA ALA A 100 6.58 -18.67 26.97
C ALA A 100 6.99 -19.65 28.09
N GLU A 101 7.79 -19.19 29.05
CA GLU A 101 8.27 -19.99 30.18
C GLU A 101 7.81 -19.48 31.57
N GLY A 102 7.11 -18.35 31.65
CA GLY A 102 6.98 -17.56 32.89
C GLY A 102 5.58 -17.30 33.42
N GLY A 103 4.53 -17.86 32.80
CA GLY A 103 3.15 -17.63 33.25
C GLY A 103 2.61 -16.24 32.88
N PRO A 104 1.48 -15.82 33.46
CA PRO A 104 0.83 -14.57 33.08
C PRO A 104 1.63 -13.33 33.47
N VAL A 105 1.54 -12.27 32.65
CA VAL A 105 2.16 -10.97 32.90
C VAL A 105 1.11 -9.95 33.34
N ASN A 106 1.37 -9.28 34.46
CA ASN A 106 0.52 -8.24 35.04
C ASN A 106 1.15 -6.87 34.85
N GLY A 107 0.36 -5.89 34.46
CA GLY A 107 0.82 -4.52 34.25
C GLY A 107 0.08 -3.85 33.10
N PRO A 108 0.36 -2.56 32.87
CA PRO A 108 -0.27 -1.81 31.79
C PRO A 108 0.38 -2.09 30.43
N VAL A 109 -0.43 -2.06 29.39
CA VAL A 109 -0.03 -2.07 27.97
C VAL A 109 -0.83 -1.00 27.21
N ASP A 110 -0.21 -0.39 26.20
CA ASP A 110 -0.86 0.66 25.42
C ASP A 110 -1.65 0.03 24.27
N LEU A 111 -2.93 0.39 24.13
CA LEU A 111 -3.68 0.19 22.91
C LEU A 111 -3.34 1.32 21.94
N GLN A 112 -2.77 0.95 20.79
CA GLN A 112 -2.41 1.86 19.72
C GLN A 112 -3.32 1.67 18.50
N ARG A 113 -3.46 2.73 17.70
CA ARG A 113 -4.19 2.74 16.44
C ARG A 113 -3.30 3.34 15.34
N VAL A 114 -3.44 2.83 14.11
CA VAL A 114 -2.84 3.45 12.93
C VAL A 114 -3.46 4.83 12.68
N GLU A 115 -2.63 5.87 12.68
CA GLU A 115 -3.00 7.25 12.34
C GLU A 115 -1.98 7.81 11.34
N GLY A 116 -2.39 7.98 10.08
CA GLY A 116 -1.48 8.36 9.01
C GLY A 116 -0.42 7.28 8.76
N GLU A 117 0.83 7.58 9.08
CA GLU A 117 1.99 6.67 8.93
C GLU A 117 2.51 6.13 10.26
N SER A 118 1.89 6.47 11.41
CA SER A 118 2.35 6.08 12.74
C SER A 118 1.32 5.33 13.58
N TRP A 119 1.82 4.60 14.58
CA TRP A 119 1.02 4.05 15.66
C TRP A 119 0.86 5.06 16.78
N GLU A 120 -0.37 5.44 17.08
CA GLU A 120 -0.69 6.42 18.12
C GLU A 120 -1.47 5.78 19.27
N SER A 121 -1.08 6.09 20.51
CA SER A 121 -1.73 5.54 21.70
C SER A 121 -3.14 6.10 21.88
N VAL A 122 -4.11 5.19 22.02
CA VAL A 122 -5.53 5.47 22.24
C VAL A 122 -5.86 5.44 23.73
N THR A 123 -5.48 4.37 24.42
CA THR A 123 -5.72 4.16 25.84
C THR A 123 -4.77 3.11 26.42
N GLU A 124 -4.84 2.88 27.74
CA GLU A 124 -4.04 1.88 28.45
C GLU A 124 -4.94 0.74 28.95
N LEU A 125 -4.53 -0.51 28.73
CA LEU A 125 -5.15 -1.70 29.32
C LEU A 125 -4.31 -2.19 30.48
N ASN A 126 -4.91 -2.31 31.66
CA ASN A 126 -4.25 -2.83 32.85
C ASN A 126 -4.52 -4.33 32.98
N LEU A 127 -3.48 -5.16 32.80
CA LEU A 127 -3.59 -6.61 32.87
C LEU A 127 -3.47 -7.13 34.31
N ALA A 128 -4.37 -8.02 34.68
CA ALA A 128 -4.38 -8.76 35.93
C ALA A 128 -4.56 -10.25 35.66
N ASP A 129 -3.66 -11.06 36.22
CA ASP A 129 -3.48 -12.47 35.90
C ASP A 129 -3.33 -12.74 34.39
N GLY A 130 -2.62 -11.83 33.69
CA GLY A 130 -2.35 -11.93 32.27
C GLY A 130 -3.47 -11.39 31.38
N GLU A 131 -4.61 -10.98 31.94
CA GLU A 131 -5.80 -10.62 31.17
C GLU A 131 -6.24 -9.19 31.47
N GLY A 132 -6.80 -8.48 30.49
CA GLY A 132 -7.33 -7.14 30.69
C GLY A 132 -8.29 -6.71 29.60
N THR A 133 -9.11 -5.71 29.91
CA THR A 133 -10.14 -5.22 28.99
C THR A 133 -10.25 -3.69 29.06
N ALA A 134 -10.52 -3.05 27.92
CA ALA A 134 -10.91 -1.64 27.87
C ALA A 134 -12.05 -1.42 26.87
N ASP A 135 -13.02 -0.59 27.25
CA ASP A 135 -14.10 -0.14 26.38
C ASP A 135 -13.68 1.14 25.65
N VAL A 136 -13.60 1.09 24.32
CA VAL A 136 -13.11 2.19 23.49
C VAL A 136 -14.17 2.63 22.49
N LYS A 137 -14.41 3.93 22.39
CA LYS A 137 -15.31 4.49 21.38
C LYS A 137 -14.62 4.47 20.02
N VAL A 138 -15.18 3.73 19.06
CA VAL A 138 -14.65 3.58 17.69
C VAL A 138 -15.54 4.36 16.72
N ASP A 139 -15.14 5.61 16.46
CA ASP A 139 -15.91 6.54 15.62
C ASP A 139 -15.72 6.31 14.11
N GLU A 140 -14.65 5.61 13.72
CA GLU A 140 -14.29 5.30 12.34
C GLU A 140 -13.52 3.98 12.30
N THR A 141 -13.58 3.27 11.16
CA THR A 141 -12.83 2.03 10.95
C THR A 141 -11.34 2.24 11.23
N GLY A 142 -10.71 1.30 11.92
CA GLY A 142 -9.31 1.41 12.32
C GLY A 142 -8.62 0.07 12.50
N ILE A 143 -7.28 0.11 12.42
CA ILE A 143 -6.40 -1.02 12.75
C ILE A 143 -5.72 -0.70 14.07
N TYR A 144 -5.75 -1.65 14.99
CA TYR A 144 -5.30 -1.52 16.36
C TYR A 144 -4.30 -2.61 16.71
N ARG A 145 -3.38 -2.29 17.63
CA ARG A 145 -2.47 -3.25 18.25
C ARG A 145 -2.27 -2.89 19.72
N LEU A 146 -1.82 -3.83 20.53
CA LEU A 146 -1.23 -3.53 21.82
C LEU A 146 0.28 -3.35 21.66
N ALA A 147 0.86 -2.49 22.47
CA ALA A 147 2.30 -2.31 22.56
C ALA A 147 2.75 -2.12 24.02
N TYR A 148 3.91 -2.68 24.34
CA TYR A 148 4.58 -2.49 25.62
C TYR A 148 6.02 -2.02 25.37
N GLY A 149 6.42 -0.90 25.96
CA GLY A 149 7.73 -0.26 25.74
C GLY A 149 8.94 -1.00 26.34
N GLY A 150 8.73 -2.11 27.05
CA GLY A 150 9.79 -2.92 27.65
C GLY A 150 10.22 -2.46 29.06
N SER A 151 10.84 -3.35 29.82
CA SER A 151 11.41 -3.11 31.14
C SER A 151 12.60 -4.03 31.41
N GLU A 152 13.19 -3.95 32.61
CA GLU A 152 14.25 -4.90 33.02
C GLU A 152 13.75 -6.36 33.10
N ALA A 153 12.44 -6.58 33.25
CA ALA A 153 11.86 -7.89 33.48
C ALA A 153 11.27 -8.53 32.21
N VAL A 154 10.80 -7.71 31.27
CA VAL A 154 10.15 -8.15 30.03
C VAL A 154 10.57 -7.20 28.91
N ASP A 155 10.96 -7.77 27.77
CA ASP A 155 11.35 -7.00 26.59
C ASP A 155 10.16 -6.23 25.98
N GLN A 156 10.45 -5.35 25.03
CA GLN A 156 9.43 -4.68 24.23
C GLN A 156 8.59 -5.73 23.48
N ALA A 157 7.28 -5.55 23.42
CA ALA A 157 6.37 -6.47 22.74
C ALA A 157 5.23 -5.73 22.04
N ALA A 158 4.72 -6.29 20.95
CA ALA A 158 3.53 -5.85 20.25
C ALA A 158 2.61 -7.05 19.95
N SER A 159 1.29 -6.82 19.92
CA SER A 159 0.32 -7.87 19.58
C SER A 159 0.13 -8.03 18.08
N ASN A 160 -0.74 -8.97 17.70
CA ASN A 160 -1.38 -8.98 16.40
C ASN A 160 -2.19 -7.70 16.14
N ASP A 161 -2.39 -7.40 14.86
CA ASP A 161 -3.27 -6.33 14.41
C ASP A 161 -4.73 -6.78 14.40
N VAL A 162 -5.62 -5.94 14.91
CA VAL A 162 -7.08 -6.14 14.88
C VAL A 162 -7.74 -4.98 14.14
N THR A 163 -8.64 -5.30 13.22
CA THR A 163 -9.45 -4.29 12.53
C THR A 163 -10.83 -4.24 13.15
N VAL A 164 -11.26 -3.03 13.51
CA VAL A 164 -12.62 -2.78 13.97
C VAL A 164 -13.30 -1.88 12.95
N VAL A 165 -14.35 -2.39 12.31
CA VAL A 165 -15.10 -1.70 11.26
C VAL A 165 -16.21 -0.86 11.87
N SER A 166 -16.20 0.45 11.56
CA SER A 166 -17.22 1.41 11.93
C SER A 166 -17.59 2.23 10.69
N GLY A 167 -18.68 1.84 10.03
CA GLY A 167 -19.10 2.42 8.75
C GLY A 167 -18.48 1.69 7.55
N ASP A 168 -17.73 2.43 6.75
CA ASP A 168 -17.09 1.93 5.53
C ASP A 168 -15.73 1.25 5.85
N LEU A 169 -15.25 0.38 4.95
CA LEU A 169 -13.92 -0.22 5.09
C LEU A 169 -12.82 0.82 4.85
N LEU A 170 -11.57 0.43 5.10
CA LEU A 170 -10.44 1.31 4.86
C LEU A 170 -10.21 1.49 3.35
N GLN A 171 -9.94 2.72 2.94
CA GLN A 171 -9.53 3.00 1.58
C GLN A 171 -8.08 2.58 1.35
N SER A 172 -7.79 2.16 0.14
CA SER A 172 -6.43 1.89 -0.33
C SER A 172 -6.28 2.34 -1.79
N ARG A 173 -5.04 2.34 -2.28
CA ARG A 173 -4.70 2.74 -3.65
C ARG A 173 -3.72 1.76 -4.25
N ILE A 174 -4.01 1.31 -5.47
CA ILE A 174 -3.06 0.57 -6.30
C ILE A 174 -2.62 1.46 -7.46
N THR A 175 -1.31 1.56 -7.70
CA THR A 175 -0.75 2.08 -8.96
C THR A 175 -0.15 0.95 -9.76
N ALA A 176 -0.17 1.10 -11.09
CA ALA A 176 0.36 0.09 -12.00
C ALA A 176 1.25 0.74 -13.05
N THR A 177 2.36 0.08 -13.38
CA THR A 177 3.21 0.43 -14.53
C THR A 177 3.47 -0.83 -15.35
N ALA A 178 3.69 -0.67 -16.65
CA ALA A 178 4.03 -1.77 -17.54
C ALA A 178 5.11 -1.30 -18.54
N SER A 179 6.17 -2.09 -18.67
CA SER A 179 7.32 -1.77 -19.51
C SER A 179 7.76 -3.03 -20.27
N PRO A 180 8.10 -2.95 -21.56
CA PRO A 180 8.62 -4.09 -22.29
C PRO A 180 10.00 -4.47 -21.75
N ILE A 181 10.23 -5.78 -21.63
CA ILE A 181 11.56 -6.37 -21.38
C ILE A 181 12.17 -6.76 -22.73
N ASP A 182 11.34 -7.29 -23.63
CA ASP A 182 11.65 -7.64 -25.00
C ASP A 182 10.40 -7.52 -25.89
N ASP A 183 10.48 -8.02 -27.14
CA ASP A 183 9.41 -7.91 -28.13
C ASP A 183 8.11 -8.65 -27.75
N GLU A 184 8.19 -9.65 -26.86
CA GLU A 184 7.07 -10.54 -26.51
C GLU A 184 6.75 -10.53 -25.00
N THR A 185 7.56 -9.86 -24.18
CA THR A 185 7.47 -9.88 -22.72
C THR A 185 7.46 -8.47 -22.15
N ALA A 186 6.61 -8.24 -21.14
CA ALA A 186 6.60 -7.02 -20.35
C ALA A 186 6.72 -7.29 -18.86
N GLU A 187 7.42 -6.40 -18.17
CA GLU A 187 7.40 -6.27 -16.71
C GLU A 187 6.18 -5.41 -16.34
N VAL A 188 5.35 -5.92 -15.44
CA VAL A 188 4.21 -5.20 -14.90
C VAL A 188 4.38 -5.10 -13.39
N ILE A 189 4.35 -3.87 -12.87
CA ILE A 189 4.62 -3.58 -11.47
C ILE A 189 3.38 -2.99 -10.82
N ALA A 190 2.99 -3.51 -9.67
CA ALA A 190 2.00 -2.93 -8.77
C ALA A 190 2.67 -2.23 -7.60
N THR A 191 2.05 -1.16 -7.10
CA THR A 191 2.35 -0.60 -5.77
C THR A 191 1.04 -0.41 -5.02
N TRP A 192 0.91 -0.98 -3.82
CA TRP A 192 -0.34 -0.94 -3.04
C TRP A 192 -0.15 -0.31 -1.66
N THR A 193 -0.82 0.82 -1.43
CA THR A 193 -0.65 1.60 -0.20
C THR A 193 -1.98 2.12 0.35
N THR A 194 -1.96 2.53 1.63
CA THR A 194 -3.01 3.39 2.19
C THR A 194 -2.90 4.80 1.59
N PRO A 195 -3.93 5.66 1.71
CA PRO A 195 -3.84 7.06 1.28
C PRO A 195 -2.69 7.85 1.92
N ALA A 196 -2.24 7.43 3.11
CA ALA A 196 -1.12 8.03 3.82
C ALA A 196 0.25 7.51 3.37
N GLY A 197 0.31 6.45 2.54
CA GLY A 197 1.56 5.90 2.02
C GLY A 197 2.05 4.64 2.74
N VAL A 198 1.33 4.13 3.74
CA VAL A 198 1.69 2.87 4.42
C VAL A 198 1.54 1.70 3.45
N ALA A 199 2.55 0.84 3.41
CA ALA A 199 2.57 -0.34 2.54
C ALA A 199 1.47 -1.33 2.90
N ILE A 200 0.85 -1.96 1.90
CA ILE A 200 -0.11 -3.04 2.07
C ILE A 200 0.44 -4.31 1.41
N MET A 201 0.46 -5.40 2.17
CA MET A 201 0.79 -6.75 1.72
C MET A 201 -0.49 -7.55 1.48
N GLY A 202 -0.61 -8.15 0.30
CA GLY A 202 -1.70 -9.06 0.00
C GLY A 202 -1.77 -9.40 -1.47
N ASP A 203 -2.77 -10.20 -1.82
CA ASP A 203 -2.93 -10.72 -3.16
C ASP A 203 -3.69 -9.73 -4.06
N LEU A 204 -3.16 -9.52 -5.26
CA LEU A 204 -3.74 -8.70 -6.32
C LEU A 204 -3.92 -9.57 -7.58
N GLU A 205 -5.06 -9.44 -8.23
CA GLU A 205 -5.28 -10.04 -9.55
C GLU A 205 -4.69 -9.11 -10.63
N LEU A 206 -3.70 -9.59 -11.37
CA LEU A 206 -3.30 -8.95 -12.63
C LEU A 206 -4.32 -9.32 -13.71
N GLN A 207 -4.94 -8.30 -14.31
CA GLN A 207 -5.86 -8.46 -15.42
C GLN A 207 -5.30 -7.84 -16.69
N ARG A 208 -5.50 -8.50 -17.83
CA ARG A 208 -5.16 -8.03 -19.17
C ARG A 208 -6.43 -7.71 -19.95
N ARG A 209 -6.39 -6.70 -20.81
CA ARG A 209 -7.52 -6.36 -21.69
C ARG A 209 -7.43 -7.12 -23.02
N THR A 210 -8.45 -7.93 -23.34
CA THR A 210 -8.61 -8.65 -24.62
C THR A 210 -10.00 -8.36 -25.19
N ASP A 211 -10.11 -7.91 -26.44
CA ASP A 211 -11.39 -7.64 -27.13
C ASP A 211 -12.39 -6.83 -26.25
N ASP A 212 -11.91 -5.73 -25.68
CA ASP A 212 -12.61 -4.84 -24.74
C ASP A 212 -12.99 -5.42 -23.36
N MET A 213 -12.73 -6.70 -23.10
CA MET A 213 -12.95 -7.36 -21.80
C MET A 213 -11.67 -7.44 -20.98
N TRP A 214 -11.80 -7.49 -19.66
CA TRP A 214 -10.69 -7.75 -18.75
C TRP A 214 -10.69 -9.21 -18.32
N GLU A 215 -9.55 -9.87 -18.45
CA GLU A 215 -9.35 -11.26 -18.09
C GLU A 215 -8.21 -11.37 -17.08
N THR A 216 -8.40 -12.13 -16.01
CA THR A 216 -7.35 -12.40 -15.03
C THR A 216 -6.27 -13.26 -15.66
N VAL A 217 -5.03 -12.76 -15.62
CA VAL A 217 -3.83 -13.44 -16.10
C VAL A 217 -3.23 -14.27 -14.97
N GLU A 218 -3.00 -13.63 -13.81
CA GLU A 218 -2.34 -14.23 -12.66
C GLU A 218 -2.69 -13.47 -11.37
N THR A 219 -2.41 -14.08 -10.22
CA THR A 219 -2.46 -13.43 -8.91
C THR A 219 -1.04 -13.21 -8.41
N VAL A 220 -0.73 -11.98 -8.01
CA VAL A 220 0.58 -11.59 -7.44
C VAL A 220 0.39 -11.12 -5.99
N THR A 221 1.42 -11.25 -5.15
CA THR A 221 1.38 -10.80 -3.75
C THR A 221 2.32 -9.62 -3.57
N THR A 222 1.85 -8.51 -2.99
CA THR A 222 2.72 -7.38 -2.65
C THR A 222 3.59 -7.67 -1.43
N GLY A 223 4.85 -7.25 -1.50
CA GLY A 223 5.82 -7.38 -0.42
C GLY A 223 5.71 -6.28 0.63
N SER A 224 6.57 -6.34 1.66
CA SER A 224 6.62 -5.35 2.75
C SER A 224 7.04 -3.94 2.28
N ASP A 225 7.55 -3.82 1.06
CA ASP A 225 7.86 -2.57 0.39
C ASP A 225 6.69 -2.05 -0.47
N SER A 226 5.51 -2.66 -0.37
CA SER A 226 4.27 -2.40 -1.14
C SER A 226 4.30 -2.82 -2.60
N THR A 227 5.35 -3.47 -3.09
CA THR A 227 5.51 -3.75 -4.52
C THR A 227 5.22 -5.20 -4.86
N ALA A 228 4.70 -5.43 -6.06
CA ALA A 228 4.67 -6.73 -6.71
C ALA A 228 5.13 -6.56 -8.16
N GLU A 229 6.07 -7.40 -8.59
CA GLU A 229 6.64 -7.37 -9.94
C GLU A 229 6.33 -8.71 -10.62
N VAL A 230 5.89 -8.65 -11.88
CA VAL A 230 5.59 -9.87 -12.67
C VAL A 230 5.94 -9.68 -14.13
N GLU A 231 6.58 -10.69 -14.70
CA GLU A 231 6.88 -10.76 -16.13
C GLU A 231 5.75 -11.53 -16.83
N VAL A 232 5.16 -10.96 -17.88
CA VAL A 232 4.05 -11.56 -18.63
C VAL A 232 4.26 -11.43 -20.14
N GLU A 233 3.77 -12.42 -20.88
CA GLU A 233 3.72 -12.35 -22.35
C GLU A 233 2.79 -11.21 -22.80
N ALA A 234 3.37 -10.20 -23.44
CA ALA A 234 2.69 -8.98 -23.84
C ALA A 234 3.45 -8.26 -24.94
N GLU A 235 2.73 -7.84 -25.97
CA GLU A 235 3.24 -6.94 -27.00
C GLU A 235 3.01 -5.46 -26.58
N VAL A 236 3.68 -4.53 -27.25
CA VAL A 236 3.43 -3.09 -27.11
C VAL A 236 1.95 -2.76 -27.34
N GLY A 237 1.39 -1.90 -26.49
CA GLY A 237 -0.02 -1.53 -26.50
C GLY A 237 -0.91 -2.44 -25.66
N THR A 238 -0.40 -3.57 -25.17
CA THR A 238 -1.13 -4.43 -24.22
C THR A 238 -1.47 -3.64 -22.97
N LYS A 239 -2.73 -3.75 -22.51
CA LYS A 239 -3.25 -3.01 -21.36
C LYS A 239 -3.45 -3.95 -20.18
N PHE A 240 -2.95 -3.51 -19.03
CA PHE A 240 -3.00 -4.21 -17.76
C PHE A 240 -3.67 -3.36 -16.68
N ARG A 241 -4.20 -4.03 -15.65
CA ARG A 241 -4.57 -3.41 -14.38
C ARG A 241 -4.46 -4.43 -13.27
N PHE A 242 -4.26 -3.98 -12.04
CA PHE A 242 -4.38 -4.80 -10.86
C PHE A 242 -5.73 -4.56 -10.18
N VAL A 243 -6.29 -5.63 -9.61
CA VAL A 243 -7.55 -5.59 -8.89
C VAL A 243 -7.37 -6.29 -7.55
N TYR A 244 -7.75 -5.59 -6.48
CA TYR A 244 -8.07 -6.20 -5.21
C TYR A 244 -9.59 -6.25 -5.08
N SER A 245 -10.15 -7.43 -4.83
CA SER A 245 -11.60 -7.66 -4.80
C SER A 245 -12.30 -7.15 -3.54
N GLY A 246 -11.54 -6.61 -2.58
CA GLY A 246 -12.05 -6.20 -1.27
C GLY A 246 -11.99 -7.35 -0.27
N GLY A 247 -11.86 -7.00 1.00
CA GLY A 247 -11.70 -7.96 2.10
C GLY A 247 -12.40 -7.52 3.37
N ASN A 248 -11.88 -7.96 4.52
CA ASN A 248 -12.42 -7.55 5.82
C ASN A 248 -11.81 -6.24 6.36
N ARG A 249 -10.69 -5.76 5.79
CA ARG A 249 -10.04 -4.50 6.19
C ARG A 249 -10.22 -3.38 5.20
N PHE A 250 -9.94 -3.66 3.93
CA PHE A 250 -9.90 -2.66 2.86
C PHE A 250 -11.02 -2.88 1.84
N ASP A 251 -11.52 -1.78 1.28
CA ASP A 251 -12.46 -1.79 0.16
C ASP A 251 -11.84 -2.37 -1.13
N GLU A 252 -12.69 -2.77 -2.06
CA GLU A 252 -12.29 -3.11 -3.44
C GLU A 252 -11.55 -1.93 -4.07
N VAL A 253 -10.43 -2.20 -4.73
CA VAL A 253 -9.66 -1.19 -5.45
C VAL A 253 -9.14 -1.74 -6.78
N LYS A 254 -9.14 -0.86 -7.79
CA LYS A 254 -8.57 -1.12 -9.11
C LYS A 254 -7.48 -0.10 -9.36
N SER A 255 -6.36 -0.55 -9.92
CA SER A 255 -5.33 0.38 -10.38
C SER A 255 -5.81 1.18 -11.59
N ASP A 256 -5.09 2.27 -11.88
CA ASP A 256 -5.08 2.85 -13.21
C ASP A 256 -4.61 1.81 -14.26
N VAL A 257 -4.96 2.04 -15.52
CA VAL A 257 -4.56 1.14 -16.61
C VAL A 257 -3.08 1.37 -16.92
N ALA A 258 -2.27 0.33 -16.72
CA ALA A 258 -0.90 0.28 -17.21
C ALA A 258 -0.91 -0.18 -18.67
N ILE A 259 -0.07 0.42 -19.50
CA ILE A 259 0.04 0.07 -20.92
C ILE A 259 1.49 -0.24 -21.21
N VAL A 260 1.77 -1.37 -21.87
CA VAL A 260 3.12 -1.68 -22.33
C VAL A 260 3.50 -0.68 -23.40
N LEU A 261 4.42 0.21 -23.07
CA LEU A 261 4.92 1.24 -23.99
C LEU A 261 6.19 0.74 -24.66
N GLY A 262 6.24 0.71 -25.99
CA GLY A 262 7.48 0.40 -26.71
C GLY A 262 8.56 1.46 -26.46
N GLU A 263 9.82 1.13 -26.75
CA GLU A 263 10.91 2.12 -26.76
C GLU A 263 10.68 3.24 -27.80
N ASP A 264 9.78 2.99 -28.76
CA ASP A 264 9.39 3.92 -29.82
C ASP A 264 8.20 4.84 -29.44
N VAL A 265 7.88 5.03 -28.15
CA VAL A 265 6.94 6.10 -27.77
C VAL A 265 7.60 7.44 -28.04
N GLU A 266 7.21 8.04 -29.15
CA GLU A 266 7.72 9.34 -29.57
C GLU A 266 6.99 10.45 -28.79
N THR A 267 7.77 11.24 -28.05
CA THR A 267 7.26 12.39 -27.30
C THR A 267 7.28 13.65 -28.19
N ILE A 268 6.14 14.34 -28.28
CA ILE A 268 5.98 15.58 -29.03
C ILE A 268 5.68 16.73 -28.06
N PRO A 269 6.62 17.69 -27.88
CA PRO A 269 6.36 18.90 -27.12
C PRO A 269 5.32 19.78 -27.83
N VAL A 270 4.20 20.10 -27.17
CA VAL A 270 3.12 20.93 -27.72
C VAL A 270 3.02 22.27 -26.99
N SER A 271 3.25 23.36 -27.72
CA SER A 271 3.03 24.74 -27.27
C SER A 271 1.75 25.34 -27.86
N THR A 272 1.42 26.60 -27.55
CA THR A 272 0.28 27.30 -28.15
C THR A 272 0.75 28.21 -29.29
N CYS A 273 0.07 28.17 -30.43
CA CYS A 273 0.25 29.12 -31.53
C CYS A 273 -1.07 29.81 -31.90
N SER A 274 -0.95 31.06 -32.33
CA SER A 274 -2.04 31.92 -32.83
C SER A 274 -1.78 32.42 -34.25
N THR A 275 -0.54 32.35 -34.74
CA THR A 275 -0.15 32.84 -36.08
C THR A 275 0.68 31.82 -36.85
N GLY A 276 0.69 31.94 -38.19
CA GLY A 276 1.57 31.11 -39.04
C GLY A 276 3.06 31.32 -38.76
N VAL A 277 3.45 32.53 -38.34
CA VAL A 277 4.85 32.84 -38.01
C VAL A 277 5.31 32.08 -36.76
N GLU A 278 4.44 31.84 -35.79
CA GLU A 278 4.78 31.05 -34.60
C GLU A 278 5.01 29.58 -34.96
N ILE A 279 4.20 29.03 -35.86
CA ILE A 279 4.37 27.68 -36.41
C ILE A 279 5.72 27.57 -37.15
N ASP A 280 6.07 28.58 -37.96
CA ASP A 280 7.31 28.60 -38.74
C ASP A 280 8.58 28.61 -37.86
N ASN A 281 8.46 29.05 -36.60
CA ASN A 281 9.57 29.23 -35.64
C ASN A 281 9.62 28.16 -34.53
N LEU A 282 8.83 27.10 -34.63
CA LEU A 282 8.88 25.99 -33.69
C LEU A 282 10.27 25.33 -33.66
N ALA A 283 10.64 24.76 -32.51
CA ALA A 283 11.85 23.97 -32.38
C ALA A 283 11.75 22.67 -33.19
N TYR A 284 12.90 22.04 -33.45
CA TYR A 284 12.94 20.74 -34.11
C TYR A 284 12.20 19.69 -33.27
N GLY A 285 11.32 18.91 -33.90
CA GLY A 285 10.47 17.90 -33.27
C GLY A 285 9.31 18.46 -32.44
N ALA A 286 9.16 19.79 -32.36
CA ALA A 286 8.10 20.42 -31.58
C ALA A 286 6.87 20.70 -32.44
N ALA A 287 5.75 20.85 -31.75
CA ALA A 287 4.45 21.15 -32.32
C ALA A 287 3.79 22.33 -31.59
N CYS A 288 2.69 22.82 -32.17
CA CYS A 288 1.79 23.67 -31.40
C CYS A 288 0.33 23.47 -31.71
N HIS A 289 -0.50 23.66 -30.69
CA HIS A 289 -1.94 23.79 -30.80
C HIS A 289 -2.29 25.09 -31.54
N TYR A 290 -2.93 24.97 -32.70
CA TYR A 290 -3.32 26.11 -33.53
C TYR A 290 -4.69 26.66 -33.13
N THR A 291 -4.69 27.52 -32.12
CA THR A 291 -5.88 28.12 -31.49
C THR A 291 -6.87 28.85 -32.40
N PRO A 292 -6.51 29.40 -33.59
CA PRO A 292 -7.50 30.01 -34.48
C PRO A 292 -8.52 29.02 -35.06
N VAL A 293 -8.27 27.72 -34.97
CA VAL A 293 -9.21 26.68 -35.40
C VAL A 293 -10.06 26.28 -34.19
N GLY A 294 -11.29 26.82 -34.11
CA GLY A 294 -12.23 26.50 -33.03
C GLY A 294 -13.01 25.20 -33.19
N VAL A 295 -12.63 24.33 -34.14
CA VAL A 295 -13.30 23.06 -34.44
C VAL A 295 -12.28 21.93 -34.39
N GLY A 296 -12.41 21.04 -33.40
CA GLY A 296 -11.39 20.02 -33.11
C GLY A 296 -10.10 20.58 -32.51
N THR A 297 -9.19 19.70 -32.10
CA THR A 297 -7.89 20.08 -31.51
C THR A 297 -6.78 19.82 -32.53
N PHE A 298 -6.34 20.86 -33.24
CA PHE A 298 -5.28 20.74 -34.24
C PHE A 298 -3.91 21.06 -33.64
N VAL A 299 -3.03 20.07 -33.65
CA VAL A 299 -1.61 20.21 -33.32
C VAL A 299 -0.83 20.20 -34.64
N VAL A 300 -0.16 21.31 -34.93
CA VAL A 300 0.42 21.58 -36.25
C VAL A 300 1.93 21.76 -36.16
N ALA A 301 2.62 21.32 -37.20
CA ALA A 301 4.02 21.64 -37.42
C ALA A 301 4.42 21.49 -38.90
N HIS A 302 5.63 21.91 -39.24
CA HIS A 302 6.21 21.66 -40.57
C HIS A 302 7.12 20.44 -40.58
N ASP A 303 7.16 19.73 -41.70
CA ASP A 303 8.02 18.55 -41.91
C ASP A 303 9.50 18.88 -41.78
N TYR A 304 9.90 20.06 -42.28
CA TYR A 304 11.29 20.49 -42.25
C TYR A 304 11.79 20.77 -40.83
N LEU A 305 10.88 20.84 -39.85
CA LEU A 305 11.20 20.88 -38.43
C LEU A 305 11.38 19.48 -37.83
N GLY A 306 11.46 18.43 -38.64
CA GLY A 306 11.64 17.07 -38.15
C GLY A 306 10.34 16.31 -37.87
N ASN A 307 9.17 16.87 -38.20
CA ASN A 307 7.87 16.27 -37.92
C ASN A 307 7.32 15.42 -39.07
N ALA A 308 8.12 15.19 -40.12
CA ALA A 308 7.72 14.42 -41.30
C ALA A 308 7.29 12.98 -40.96
N TRP A 309 7.77 12.43 -39.84
CA TRP A 309 7.49 11.07 -39.40
C TRP A 309 6.07 10.89 -38.86
N TRP A 310 5.34 11.96 -38.50
CA TRP A 310 3.97 11.83 -37.98
C TRP A 310 3.06 11.09 -38.96
N ASN A 311 3.15 11.42 -40.25
CA ASN A 311 2.38 10.73 -41.30
C ASN A 311 2.96 9.38 -41.70
N ALA A 312 4.06 8.94 -41.10
CA ALA A 312 4.62 7.62 -41.30
C ALA A 312 4.25 6.65 -40.16
N MET A 313 3.74 7.16 -39.04
CA MET A 313 3.34 6.35 -37.90
C MET A 313 2.35 5.26 -38.32
N PRO A 314 2.61 4.00 -37.95
CA PRO A 314 1.63 2.92 -38.02
C PRO A 314 0.37 3.24 -37.21
N MET A 315 -0.75 2.61 -37.59
CA MET A 315 -1.96 2.59 -36.78
C MET A 315 -1.66 1.83 -35.48
N GLY A 316 -2.18 2.31 -34.35
CA GLY A 316 -1.91 1.75 -33.01
C GLY A 316 -0.61 2.24 -32.37
N THR A 317 0.21 3.04 -33.07
CA THR A 317 1.40 3.67 -32.47
C THR A 317 0.99 4.59 -31.33
N MET A 318 1.73 4.51 -30.23
CA MET A 318 1.54 5.35 -29.05
C MET A 318 2.42 6.60 -29.14
N VAL A 319 1.82 7.75 -28.86
CA VAL A 319 2.45 9.07 -28.93
C VAL A 319 2.17 9.79 -27.64
N GLU A 320 3.21 10.29 -26.98
CA GLU A 320 3.06 11.17 -25.84
C GLU A 320 3.07 12.62 -26.32
N LEU A 321 2.04 13.39 -26.00
CA LEU A 321 2.06 14.83 -26.16
C LEU A 321 2.41 15.46 -24.81
N GLU A 322 3.28 16.47 -24.82
CA GLU A 322 3.56 17.30 -23.64
C GLU A 322 2.94 18.69 -23.79
N GLY A 323 2.74 19.40 -22.68
CA GLY A 323 2.27 20.80 -22.71
C GLY A 323 0.75 20.95 -22.74
N GLU A 324 0.23 21.82 -23.62
CA GLU A 324 -1.20 22.20 -23.58
C GLU A 324 -2.16 21.03 -23.87
N GLN A 325 -1.69 20.04 -24.63
CA GLN A 325 -2.46 18.84 -24.99
C GLN A 325 -1.89 17.59 -24.33
N ALA A 326 -1.32 17.74 -23.12
CA ALA A 326 -0.60 16.65 -22.46
C ALA A 326 -1.43 15.37 -22.31
N GLY A 327 -0.79 14.25 -22.64
CA GLY A 327 -1.37 12.92 -22.49
C GLY A 327 -0.75 11.89 -23.42
N LEU A 328 -1.11 10.62 -23.20
CA LEU A 328 -0.76 9.51 -24.07
C LEU A 328 -1.90 9.26 -25.06
N TYR A 329 -1.55 9.15 -26.33
CA TYR A 329 -2.48 8.99 -27.43
C TYR A 329 -2.11 7.81 -28.32
N GLU A 330 -3.12 7.18 -28.92
CA GLU A 330 -2.98 6.14 -29.93
C GLU A 330 -3.30 6.70 -31.31
N VAL A 331 -2.50 6.34 -32.33
CA VAL A 331 -2.78 6.66 -33.73
C VAL A 331 -3.96 5.82 -34.22
N VAL A 332 -5.12 6.47 -34.40
CA VAL A 332 -6.38 5.81 -34.77
C VAL A 332 -6.82 6.05 -36.21
N ASN A 333 -6.19 6.96 -36.93
CA ASN A 333 -6.40 7.12 -38.37
C ASN A 333 -5.25 7.92 -39.02
N ARG A 334 -5.13 7.85 -40.35
CA ARG A 334 -4.21 8.66 -41.15
C ARG A 334 -4.70 8.92 -42.57
N GLU A 335 -4.49 10.14 -43.05
CA GLU A 335 -4.80 10.54 -44.42
C GLU A 335 -3.77 11.52 -44.98
N ILE A 336 -3.48 11.40 -46.29
CA ILE A 336 -2.68 12.38 -47.02
C ILE A 336 -3.60 13.08 -48.01
N ALA A 337 -3.97 14.31 -47.68
CA ALA A 337 -4.86 15.12 -48.49
C ALA A 337 -4.11 15.83 -49.63
N PRO A 338 -4.68 15.88 -50.85
CA PRO A 338 -4.03 16.52 -51.98
C PRO A 338 -4.03 18.05 -51.85
N GLY A 339 -2.84 18.65 -51.82
CA GLY A 339 -2.65 20.10 -51.68
C GLY A 339 -2.26 20.55 -50.27
N ARG A 340 -1.89 21.83 -50.16
CA ARG A 340 -1.48 22.46 -48.89
C ARG A 340 -2.68 22.72 -47.99
N GLY A 341 -2.50 22.73 -46.67
CA GLY A 341 -3.59 22.87 -45.69
C GLY A 341 -4.50 24.07 -45.95
N SER A 342 -3.93 25.21 -46.37
CA SER A 342 -4.70 26.42 -46.74
C SER A 342 -5.60 26.26 -47.97
N ALA A 343 -5.42 25.21 -48.77
CA ALA A 343 -6.18 24.90 -49.98
C ALA A 343 -7.20 23.77 -49.79
N LEU A 344 -7.25 23.13 -48.61
CA LEU A 344 -8.09 21.95 -48.33
C LEU A 344 -9.52 22.28 -47.86
N GLY A 345 -9.90 23.55 -47.87
CA GLY A 345 -11.21 23.99 -47.39
C GLY A 345 -11.25 24.20 -45.86
N PRO A 346 -12.45 24.28 -45.26
CA PRO A 346 -12.58 24.55 -43.82
C PRO A 346 -12.09 23.37 -42.97
N ALA A 347 -11.49 23.67 -41.82
CA ALA A 347 -10.96 22.67 -40.88
C ALA A 347 -12.01 21.66 -40.39
N SER A 348 -13.29 22.06 -40.32
CA SER A 348 -14.40 21.16 -39.95
C SER A 348 -14.61 19.99 -40.92
N ASN A 349 -14.03 20.04 -42.12
CA ASN A 349 -14.05 18.91 -43.05
C ASN A 349 -13.04 17.81 -42.69
N TRP A 350 -12.08 18.13 -41.82
CA TRP A 350 -10.94 17.29 -41.47
C TRP A 350 -10.95 16.86 -40.00
N THR A 351 -11.96 17.31 -39.24
CA THR A 351 -12.18 16.84 -37.87
C THR A 351 -12.67 15.39 -37.89
N CYS A 352 -12.16 14.58 -36.96
CA CYS A 352 -12.60 13.19 -36.76
C CYS A 352 -13.93 13.04 -35.97
N GLY A 353 -14.52 14.15 -35.51
CA GLY A 353 -15.68 14.08 -34.59
C GLY A 353 -15.29 13.41 -33.26
N ASP A 354 -16.18 12.57 -32.73
CA ASP A 354 -15.95 11.85 -31.46
C ASP A 354 -14.96 10.67 -31.61
N GLU A 355 -14.42 10.43 -32.81
CA GLU A 355 -13.52 9.32 -33.07
C GLU A 355 -12.06 9.62 -32.71
N CYS A 356 -11.71 10.87 -32.35
CA CYS A 356 -10.38 11.21 -31.87
C CYS A 356 -10.38 12.49 -31.02
N ASP A 357 -9.29 12.74 -30.33
CA ASP A 357 -9.13 13.88 -29.42
C ASP A 357 -8.22 14.96 -30.00
N VAL A 358 -7.17 14.56 -30.73
CA VAL A 358 -6.15 15.45 -31.30
C VAL A 358 -5.88 15.08 -32.76
N ILE A 359 -5.60 16.08 -33.59
CA ILE A 359 -5.23 15.92 -34.99
C ILE A 359 -3.84 16.50 -35.19
N LEU A 360 -2.88 15.63 -35.48
CA LEU A 360 -1.55 16.03 -35.93
C LEU A 360 -1.61 16.41 -37.41
N GLN A 361 -1.32 17.66 -37.73
CA GLN A 361 -1.25 18.15 -39.11
C GLN A 361 0.19 18.54 -39.45
N THR A 362 0.70 17.95 -40.52
CA THR A 362 2.01 18.28 -41.10
C THR A 362 1.91 18.47 -42.61
N CYS A 363 2.94 19.05 -43.21
CA CYS A 363 3.01 19.07 -44.66
C CYS A 363 3.38 17.65 -45.15
N GLN A 364 3.32 17.42 -46.46
CA GLN A 364 3.98 16.28 -47.07
C GLN A 364 4.33 16.64 -48.50
N GLY A 365 5.45 17.35 -48.67
CA GLY A 365 5.80 17.96 -49.96
C GLY A 365 4.76 19.00 -50.40
N SER A 366 3.98 18.69 -51.45
CA SER A 366 2.87 19.54 -51.92
C SER A 366 1.52 19.24 -51.28
N ASN A 367 1.46 18.21 -50.44
CA ASN A 367 0.25 17.71 -49.80
C ASN A 367 0.24 18.08 -48.31
N THR A 368 -0.82 17.68 -47.62
CA THR A 368 -0.96 17.83 -46.16
C THR A 368 -1.28 16.46 -45.59
N GLY A 369 -0.54 16.06 -44.57
CA GLY A 369 -0.82 14.84 -43.83
C GLY A 369 -1.60 15.14 -42.55
N PHE A 370 -2.56 14.28 -42.27
CA PHE A 370 -3.34 14.26 -41.05
C PHE A 370 -3.14 12.91 -40.37
N THR A 371 -2.79 12.95 -39.08
CA THR A 371 -2.76 11.77 -38.22
C THR A 371 -3.67 12.05 -37.03
N TRP A 372 -4.66 11.19 -36.84
CA TRP A 372 -5.65 11.36 -35.77
C TRP A 372 -5.26 10.53 -34.57
N LEU A 373 -5.32 11.17 -33.41
CA LEU A 373 -4.89 10.66 -32.13
C LEU A 373 -6.07 10.55 -31.18
N ARG A 374 -6.28 9.37 -30.60
CA ARG A 374 -7.26 9.15 -29.54
C ARG A 374 -6.54 9.01 -28.22
N LYS A 375 -7.00 9.75 -27.20
CA LYS A 375 -6.43 9.72 -25.87
C LYS A 375 -6.71 8.36 -25.24
N VAL A 376 -5.69 7.77 -24.61
CA VAL A 376 -5.77 6.40 -24.08
C VAL A 376 -6.19 6.37 -22.60
N ALA A 377 -6.21 7.54 -21.94
CA ALA A 377 -6.70 7.76 -20.58
C ALA A 377 -7.39 9.12 -20.42
#